data_AF-A1RQH5-F1
#
_entry.id   AF-A1RQH5-F1
#
_cell.length_a   1.000
_cell.length_b   1.000
_cell.length_c   1.000
_cell.angle_alpha   90.00
_cell.angle_beta   90.00
_cell.angle_gamma   90.00
#
_symmetry.space_group_name_H-M   'P 1'
#
loop_
_entity.id
_entity.type
_entity.pdbx_description
1 polymer ?
#
loop_
_entity_poly.entity_id
_entity_poly.type
_entity_poly.pdbx_seq_one_letter_code
_entity_poly.pdbx_strand_id
1 'polypeptide(L)' 'MSLLILFKGDVPPHWKSLKAEGLEVKSLKEGLPPLEGKFVVVVGDRELAERLKVGYMTEEEAEDFYKFLIQRLSSS' A
#
# COMPACT_ATOMS: atom_id res chain seq x y z
N MET A 1 7.86 -6.64 -11.19
CA MET A 1 8.19 -5.76 -10.04
C MET A 1 6.88 -5.11 -9.63
N SER A 2 6.43 -5.26 -8.38
CA SER A 2 5.13 -4.74 -7.90
C SER A 2 5.31 -3.73 -6.78
N LEU A 3 4.36 -2.80 -6.66
CA LEU A 3 4.16 -1.94 -5.50
C LEU A 3 3.27 -2.68 -4.50
N LEU A 4 3.75 -2.86 -3.28
CA LEU A 4 3.01 -3.44 -2.16
C LEU A 4 2.69 -2.36 -1.14
N ILE A 5 1.41 -2.13 -0.89
CA ILE A 5 0.91 -1.23 0.15
C ILE A 5 0.43 -2.08 1.33
N LEU A 6 1.07 -1.88 2.48
CA LEU A 6 0.81 -2.61 3.72
C LEU A 6 0.14 -1.71 4.74
N PHE A 7 -1.15 -1.92 4.98
CA PHE A 7 -1.87 -1.21 6.03
C PHE A 7 -1.58 -1.83 7.40
N LYS A 8 -1.27 -0.99 8.39
CA LYS A 8 -1.16 -1.41 9.80
C LYS A 8 -2.43 -2.13 10.28
N GLY A 9 -3.58 -1.55 9.94
CA GLY A 9 -4.91 -2.05 10.30
C GLY A 9 -5.61 -2.77 9.15
N ASP A 10 -6.94 -2.70 9.17
CA ASP A 10 -7.75 -3.23 8.07
C ASP A 10 -7.53 -2.40 6.80
N VAL A 11 -7.44 -3.08 5.66
CA VAL A 11 -7.40 -2.38 4.36
C VAL A 11 -8.77 -1.73 4.11
N PRO A 12 -8.84 -0.43 3.77
CA PRO A 12 -10.10 0.22 3.45
C PRO A 12 -10.82 -0.47 2.26
N PRO A 13 -12.17 -0.53 2.24
CA PRO A 13 -12.91 -1.28 1.22
C PRO A 13 -12.63 -0.84 -0.23
N HIS A 14 -12.45 0.45 -0.47
CA HIS A 14 -12.14 0.99 -1.80
C HIS A 14 -10.76 0.55 -2.29
N TRP A 15 -9.77 0.48 -1.39
CA TRP A 15 -8.46 -0.08 -1.69
C TRP A 15 -8.51 -1.55 -2.07
N LYS A 16 -9.36 -2.36 -1.42
CA LYS A 16 -9.55 -3.79 -1.79
C LYS A 16 -10.17 -3.96 -3.19
N SER A 17 -10.94 -2.98 -3.62
CA SER A 17 -11.62 -2.99 -4.92
C SER A 17 -10.70 -2.55 -6.06
N LEU A 18 -9.54 -1.97 -5.74
CA LEU A 18 -8.56 -1.50 -6.71
C LEU A 18 -7.82 -2.70 -7.32
N LYS A 19 -8.17 -3.04 -8.56
CA LYS A 19 -7.47 -4.04 -9.36
C LYS A 19 -6.59 -3.35 -10.39
N ALA A 20 -5.30 -3.24 -10.09
CA ALA A 20 -4.31 -2.71 -11.00
C ALA A 20 -3.13 -3.69 -11.13
N GLU A 21 -2.68 -3.93 -12.36
CA GLU A 21 -1.51 -4.77 -12.59
C GLU A 21 -0.28 -4.14 -11.92
N GLY A 22 0.49 -4.95 -11.17
CA GLY A 22 1.66 -4.47 -10.45
C GLY A 22 1.36 -3.76 -9.13
N LEU A 23 0.11 -3.71 -8.66
CA LEU A 23 -0.27 -3.22 -7.34
C LEU A 23 -0.80 -4.34 -6.45
N GLU A 24 -0.25 -4.46 -5.25
CA GLU A 24 -0.72 -5.35 -4.20
C GLU A 24 -1.08 -4.53 -2.97
N VAL A 25 -2.23 -4.83 -2.35
CA VAL A 25 -2.66 -4.17 -1.11
C VAL A 25 -2.97 -5.24 -0.07
N LYS A 26 -2.35 -5.16 1.10
CA LYS A 26 -2.47 -6.16 2.17
C LYS A 26 -2.57 -5.51 3.55
N SER A 27 -3.14 -6.26 4.50
CA SER A 27 -3.16 -5.88 5.91
C SER A 27 -2.04 -6.58 6.66
N LEU A 28 -1.37 -5.88 7.56
CA LEU A 28 -0.41 -6.46 8.51
C LEU A 28 -1.08 -7.36 9.55
N LYS A 29 -2.41 -7.27 9.73
CA LYS A 29 -3.16 -8.24 10.56
C LYS A 29 -3.09 -9.67 10.02
N GLU A 30 -2.88 -9.82 8.72
CA GLU A 30 -2.72 -11.12 8.05
C GLU A 30 -1.26 -11.63 8.13
N GLY A 31 -0.37 -10.86 8.76
CA GLY A 31 1.06 -11.14 8.84
C GLY A 31 1.86 -10.37 7.79
N LEU A 32 3.20 -10.37 7.97
CA LEU A 32 4.12 -9.72 7.05
C LEU A 32 4.33 -10.64 5.81
N PRO A 33 3.95 -10.21 4.60
CA PRO A 33 4.17 -11.00 3.40
C PRO A 33 5.65 -10.93 2.95
N PRO A 34 6.07 -11.78 1.99
CA PRO A 34 7.38 -11.65 1.35
C PRO A 34 7.55 -10.28 0.68
N LEU A 35 8.69 -9.63 0.96
CA LEU A 35 9.01 -8.27 0.50
C LEU A 35 9.97 -8.25 -0.71
N GLU A 36 10.62 -9.38 -1.01
CA GLU A 36 11.63 -9.48 -2.08
C GLU A 36 11.04 -9.17 -3.46
N GLY A 37 11.73 -8.34 -4.23
CA GLY A 37 11.31 -7.94 -5.59
C GLY A 37 10.12 -6.96 -5.63
N LYS A 38 9.75 -6.36 -4.49
CA LYS A 38 8.64 -5.41 -4.37
C LYS A 38 9.13 -4.04 -3.89
N PHE A 39 8.47 -2.98 -4.37
CA PHE A 39 8.52 -1.68 -3.73
C PHE A 39 7.48 -1.68 -2.62
N VAL A 40 7.90 -1.50 -1.37
CA VAL A 40 7.00 -1.65 -0.21
C VAL A 40 6.76 -0.29 0.42
N VAL A 41 5.50 -0.03 0.75
CA VAL A 41 5.08 1.13 1.53
C VAL A 41 4.20 0.65 2.67
N VAL A 42 4.51 1.07 3.90
CA VAL A 42 3.71 0.81 5.09
C VAL A 42 2.85 2.03 5.40
N VAL A 43 1.57 1.80 5.63
CA VAL A 43 0.56 2.82 5.93
C VAL A 43 0.20 2.80 7.41
N GLY A 44 0.36 3.94 8.09
CA GLY A 44 -0.05 4.13 9.48
C GLY A 44 0.90 3.54 10.54
N ASP A 45 2.02 2.92 10.14
CA ASP A 45 3.04 2.40 11.05
C ASP A 45 4.46 2.85 10.65
N ARG A 46 4.86 4.03 11.12
CA ARG A 46 6.16 4.61 10.80
C ARG A 46 7.33 3.80 11.38
N GLU A 47 7.20 3.34 12.61
CA GLU A 47 8.25 2.55 13.27
C GLU A 47 8.51 1.25 12.51
N LEU A 48 7.46 0.58 12.05
CA LEU A 48 7.61 -0.62 11.23
C LEU A 48 8.26 -0.30 9.88
N ALA A 49 7.85 0.79 9.22
CA ALA A 49 8.44 1.21 7.96
C ALA A 49 9.96 1.43 8.08
N GLU A 50 10.39 2.12 9.14
CA GLU A 50 11.80 2.39 9.43
C GLU A 50 12.57 1.10 9.75
N ARG A 51 11.99 0.19 10.55
CA ARG A 51 12.59 -1.11 10.86
C ARG A 51 12.80 -1.98 9.62
N LEU A 52 11.84 -1.96 8.70
CA LEU A 52 11.91 -2.71 7.45
C LEU A 52 12.71 -1.98 6.36
N LYS A 53 13.09 -0.71 6.59
CA LYS A 53 13.76 0.18 5.61
C LYS A 53 12.94 0.34 4.31
N VAL A 54 11.64 0.52 4.45
CA VAL A 54 10.68 0.67 3.35
C VAL A 54 10.01 2.04 3.38
N GLY A 55 9.20 2.36 2.37
CA GLY A 55 8.44 3.60 2.33
C GLY A 55 7.42 3.68 3.46
N TYR A 56 7.13 4.90 3.91
CA TYR A 56 6.07 5.19 4.87
C TYR A 56 5.05 6.14 4.24
N MET A 57 3.78 5.91 4.55
CA MET A 57 2.69 6.86 4.34
C MET A 57 1.81 6.93 5.57
N THR A 58 1.30 8.12 5.87
CA THR A 58 0.12 8.29 6.72
C THR A 58 -1.12 7.73 6.01
N GLU A 59 -2.21 7.51 6.76
CA GLU A 59 -3.49 7.13 6.15
C GLU A 59 -4.03 8.21 5.20
N GLU A 60 -3.81 9.49 5.52
CA GLU A 60 -4.19 10.62 4.66
C GLU A 60 -3.41 10.62 3.34
N GLU A 61 -2.09 10.46 3.38
CA GLU A 61 -1.25 10.36 2.18
C GLU A 61 -1.61 9.13 1.33
N ALA A 62 -1.97 8.02 1.97
CA ALA A 62 -2.47 6.86 1.25
C ALA A 62 -3.77 7.19 0.50
N GLU A 63 -4.73 7.87 1.13
CA GLU A 63 -5.98 8.26 0.46
C GLU A 63 -5.75 9.22 -0.71
N ASP A 64 -4.81 10.15 -0.58
CA ASP A 64 -4.46 11.03 -1.70
C ASP A 64 -3.75 10.28 -2.83
N PHE A 65 -2.88 9.33 -2.48
CA PHE A 65 -2.27 8.44 -3.46
C PHE A 65 -3.31 7.56 -4.17
N TYR A 66 -4.32 7.04 -3.45
CA TYR A 66 -5.43 6.30 -4.05
C TYR A 66 -6.18 7.14 -5.09
N LYS A 67 -6.54 8.39 -4.76
CA LYS A 67 -7.22 9.30 -5.70
C LYS A 67 -6.37 9.53 -6.95
N PHE A 68 -5.06 9.72 -6.76
CA PHE A 68 -4.11 9.84 -7.87
C PHE A 68 -4.09 8.59 -8.76
N LEU A 69 -4.03 7.39 -8.15
CA LEU A 69 -4.06 6.12 -8.88
C LEU A 69 -5.34 5.98 -9.70
N ILE A 70 -6.51 6.24 -9.11
CA ILE A 70 -7.80 6.16 -9.82
C ILE A 70 -7.82 7.13 -11.01
N GLN A 71 -7.36 8.37 -10.84
CA GLN A 71 -7.32 9.34 -11.93
C GLN A 71 -6.43 8.87 -13.08
N ARG A 72 -5.26 8.29 -12.78
CA ARG A 72 -4.32 7.80 -13.80
C ARG A 72 -4.80 6.54 -14.50
N LEU A 73 -5.34 5.58 -13.74
CA LEU A 73 -5.85 4.32 -14.28
C LEU A 73 -7.13 4.52 -15.10
N SER A 74 -7.95 5.52 -14.76
CA SER A 74 -9.17 5.85 -15.53
C SER A 74 -8.89 6.65 -16.80
N SER A 75 -7.67 7.19 -16.94
CA SER A 75 -7.24 7.97 -18.11
C SER A 75 -6.45 7.13 -19.13
N SER A 76 -6.35 5.81 -18.90
CA SER A 76 -5.65 4.84 -19.76
C SER A 76 -6.65 3.89 -20.39
#